data_AF-A0A3E5E469-F1
#
_entry.id   AF-A0A3E5E469-F1
#
_cell.length_a   1.000
_cell.length_b   1.000
_cell.length_c   1.000
_cell.angle_alpha   90.00
_cell.angle_beta   90.00
_cell.angle_gamma   90.00
#
_symmetry.space_group_name_H-M   'P 1'
#
loop_
_entity.id
_entity.type
_entity.pdbx_description
1 polymer ?
#
loop_
_entity_poly.entity_id
_entity_poly.type
_entity_poly.pdbx_seq_one_letter_code
_entity_poly.pdbx_strand_id
1 'polypeptide(L)'
;MEAYLLHDANAGSNLKLMIMIQEEGMKGYGIYWTVLEFLRLQNEYKASLKVIPILAQKARVTTATLKRIIYDYALFEVNETSFSSPGLSRRMEPWDAQQEAKKEAGRRGGLVNQQRIRDAKTSSALANKLNKENKETPSLSPQGETGRRKEEILLTPPEYTLNRQTHNYQGLMEELARQKVTDIHDLNAILRLPRHPETAKAS
;
A
#
# COMPACT_ATOMS: atom_id res chain seq x y z
N MET A 1 -11.20 7.18 -1.45
CA MET A 1 -10.27 8.17 -0.89
C MET A 1 -10.09 9.21 -1.97
N GLU A 2 -10.85 10.30 -1.88
CA GLU A 2 -10.90 11.33 -2.91
C GLU A 2 -9.55 12.04 -3.03
N ALA A 3 -9.06 12.18 -4.25
CA ALA A 3 -7.76 12.75 -4.54
C ALA A 3 -7.75 14.23 -4.12
N TYR A 4 -7.02 14.52 -3.05
CA TYR A 4 -6.72 15.88 -2.60
C TYR A 4 -5.85 16.56 -3.67
N LEU A 5 -6.47 17.12 -4.71
CA LEU A 5 -5.82 18.13 -5.53
C LEU A 5 -5.72 19.36 -4.64
N LEU A 6 -4.54 19.58 -4.07
CA LEU A 6 -4.19 20.84 -3.43
C LEU A 6 -4.39 21.92 -4.51
N HIS A 7 -5.56 22.57 -4.48
CA HIS A 7 -5.83 23.72 -5.32
C HIS A 7 -4.86 24.79 -4.85
N ASP A 8 -3.77 24.97 -5.58
CA ASP A 8 -2.94 26.16 -5.42
C ASP A 8 -3.90 27.35 -5.51
N ALA A 9 -4.10 28.05 -4.40
CA ALA A 9 -4.68 29.40 -4.37
C ALA A 9 -3.92 30.39 -5.30
N ASN A 10 -2.84 29.90 -5.92
CA ASN A 10 -1.92 30.56 -6.82
C ASN A 10 -2.33 30.60 -8.30
N ALA A 11 -3.52 30.11 -8.68
CA ALA A 11 -4.01 30.31 -10.06
C ALA A 11 -4.04 31.81 -10.43
N GLY A 12 -4.24 32.71 -9.45
CA GLY A 12 -4.15 34.16 -9.63
C GLY A 12 -2.75 34.76 -9.61
N SER A 13 -1.68 34.00 -9.33
CA SER A 13 -0.30 34.52 -9.26
C SER A 13 0.64 33.95 -10.33
N ASN A 14 0.26 32.89 -11.03
CA ASN A 14 1.08 32.34 -12.10
C ASN A 14 0.86 33.13 -13.40
N LEU A 15 1.78 34.05 -13.71
CA LEU A 15 1.72 34.93 -14.87
C LEU A 15 1.47 34.17 -16.19
N LYS A 16 2.07 32.99 -16.38
CA LYS A 16 1.87 32.16 -17.58
C LYS A 16 0.41 31.69 -17.73
N LEU A 17 -0.20 31.34 -16.61
CA LEU A 17 -1.59 30.91 -16.54
C LEU A 17 -2.54 32.09 -16.75
N MET A 18 -2.20 33.27 -16.21
CA MET A 18 -2.94 34.51 -16.44
C MET A 18 -2.93 34.91 -17.91
N ILE A 19 -1.77 34.84 -18.58
CA ILE A 19 -1.65 35.12 -20.02
C ILE A 19 -2.53 34.16 -20.82
N MET A 20 -2.48 32.86 -20.53
CA MET A 20 -3.33 31.87 -21.19
C MET A 20 -4.83 32.14 -20.98
N ILE A 21 -5.24 32.54 -19.77
CA ILE A 21 -6.64 32.89 -19.49
C ILE A 21 -7.04 34.18 -20.23
N GLN A 22 -6.13 35.15 -20.34
CA GLN A 22 -6.38 36.38 -21.08
C GLN A 22 -6.58 36.13 -22.59
N GLU A 23 -5.82 35.19 -23.17
CA GLU A 23 -5.84 34.90 -24.61
C GLU A 23 -6.90 33.84 -25.02
N GLU A 24 -7.07 32.78 -24.23
CA GLU A 24 -7.95 31.64 -24.55
C GLU A 24 -9.19 31.55 -23.64
N GLY A 25 -9.30 32.45 -22.67
CA GLY A 25 -10.39 32.48 -21.70
C GLY A 25 -10.40 31.28 -20.76
N MET A 26 -11.56 31.05 -20.14
CA MET A 26 -11.80 29.88 -19.27
C MET A 26 -11.70 28.55 -20.02
N LYS A 27 -11.85 28.57 -21.34
CA LYS A 27 -11.63 27.40 -22.20
C LYS A 27 -10.17 26.96 -22.12
N GLY A 28 -9.20 27.87 -22.23
CA GLY A 28 -7.78 27.57 -22.07
C GLY A 28 -7.47 26.96 -20.71
N TYR A 29 -8.05 27.52 -19.65
CA TYR A 29 -7.93 27.01 -18.29
C TYR A 29 -8.45 25.57 -18.13
N GLY A 30 -9.62 25.28 -18.69
CA GLY A 30 -10.19 23.93 -18.68
C GLY A 30 -9.33 22.93 -19.45
N ILE A 31 -8.78 23.32 -20.61
CA ILE A 31 -7.87 22.47 -21.38
C ILE A 31 -6.60 22.19 -20.56
N TYR A 32 -5.98 23.21 -19.98
CA TYR A 32 -4.81 23.06 -19.11
C TYR A 32 -5.05 22.03 -18.00
N TRP A 33 -6.17 22.14 -17.28
CA TRP A 33 -6.53 21.17 -16.24
C TRP A 33 -6.77 19.76 -16.77
N THR A 34 -7.41 19.63 -17.93
CA THR A 34 -7.61 18.32 -18.58
C THR A 34 -6.27 17.66 -18.91
N VAL A 35 -5.29 18.44 -19.35
CA VAL A 35 -3.93 17.94 -19.62
C VAL A 35 -3.22 17.54 -18.34
N LEU A 36 -3.31 18.35 -17.28
CA LEU A 36 -2.73 18.01 -15.98
C LEU A 36 -3.30 16.73 -15.39
N GLU A 37 -4.62 16.55 -15.46
CA GLU A 37 -5.29 15.34 -14.98
C GLU A 37 -4.77 14.11 -15.74
N PHE A 38 -4.65 14.21 -17.06
CA PHE A 38 -4.12 13.14 -17.88
C PHE A 38 -2.67 12.80 -17.49
N LEU A 39 -1.80 13.81 -17.35
CA LEU A 39 -0.39 13.63 -16.97
C LEU A 39 -0.25 13.02 -15.58
N ARG A 40 -1.11 13.39 -14.62
CA ARG A 40 -1.11 12.84 -13.26
C ARG A 40 -1.28 11.32 -13.23
N LEU A 41 -1.94 10.76 -14.25
CA LEU A 41 -2.15 9.31 -14.37
C LEU A 41 -1.02 8.59 -15.11
N GLN A 42 -0.09 9.31 -15.73
CA GLN A 42 1.01 8.71 -16.47
C GLN A 42 2.23 8.46 -15.57
N ASN A 43 3.10 7.54 -16.00
CA ASN A 43 4.38 7.33 -15.34
C ASN A 43 5.26 8.59 -15.45
N GLU A 44 5.92 8.95 -14.34
CA GLU A 44 6.76 10.15 -14.23
C GLU A 44 6.09 11.47 -14.65
N TYR A 45 4.75 11.51 -14.68
CA TYR A 45 3.98 12.68 -15.13
C TYR A 45 4.31 13.14 -16.55
N LYS A 46 4.71 12.20 -17.42
CA LYS A 46 5.09 12.44 -18.82
C LYS A 46 4.13 11.74 -19.78
N ALA A 47 3.89 12.36 -20.93
CA ALA A 47 3.07 11.77 -22.00
C ALA A 47 3.72 11.92 -23.36
N SER A 48 3.48 10.98 -24.27
CA SER A 48 3.97 11.07 -25.65
C SER A 48 3.21 12.12 -26.46
N LEU A 49 3.88 12.83 -27.37
CA LEU A 49 3.22 13.76 -28.30
C LEU A 49 2.16 13.11 -29.19
N LYS A 50 2.24 11.79 -29.38
CA LYS A 50 1.24 11.02 -30.13
C LYS A 50 -0.15 11.04 -29.50
N VAL A 51 -0.26 11.35 -28.20
CA VAL A 51 -1.56 11.39 -27.50
C VAL A 51 -2.31 12.70 -27.71
N ILE A 52 -1.67 13.73 -28.28
CA ILE A 52 -2.28 15.05 -28.44
C ILE A 52 -3.60 14.99 -29.24
N PRO A 53 -3.71 14.28 -30.39
CA PRO A 53 -4.99 14.19 -31.10
C PRO A 53 -6.10 13.53 -30.26
N ILE A 54 -5.74 12.50 -29.49
CA ILE A 54 -6.67 11.76 -28.62
C ILE A 54 -7.16 12.67 -27.48
N LEU A 55 -6.24 13.40 -26.86
CA LEU A 55 -6.54 14.31 -25.77
C LEU A 55 -7.37 15.52 -26.24
N ALA A 56 -7.12 16.01 -27.45
CA ALA A 56 -7.92 17.08 -28.06
C ALA A 56 -9.37 16.64 -28.25
N GLN A 57 -9.58 15.41 -28.73
CA GLN A 57 -10.93 14.82 -28.86
C GLN A 57 -11.60 14.68 -27.50
N LYS A 58 -10.89 14.18 -26.48
CA LYS A 58 -11.42 14.06 -25.09
C LYS A 58 -11.83 15.41 -24.53
N ALA A 59 -11.03 16.44 -24.75
CA ALA A 59 -11.30 17.81 -24.32
C ALA A 59 -12.34 18.54 -25.21
N ARG A 60 -12.83 17.91 -26.29
CA ARG A 60 -13.73 18.50 -27.29
C ARG A 60 -13.19 19.79 -27.91
N VAL A 61 -11.89 19.81 -28.22
CA VAL A 61 -11.20 20.94 -28.86
C VAL A 61 -10.42 20.49 -30.09
N THR A 62 -9.99 21.45 -30.91
CA THR A 62 -9.14 21.14 -32.06
C THR A 62 -7.73 20.81 -31.61
N THR A 63 -7.04 19.92 -32.34
CA THR A 63 -5.63 19.60 -32.12
C THR A 63 -4.75 20.86 -32.15
N ALA A 64 -5.08 21.84 -33.00
CA ALA A 64 -4.39 23.12 -33.05
C ALA A 64 -4.53 23.91 -31.75
N THR A 65 -5.74 23.97 -31.17
CA THR A 65 -5.96 24.63 -29.86
C THR A 65 -5.15 23.95 -28.77
N LEU A 66 -5.20 22.62 -28.69
CA LEU A 66 -4.47 21.88 -27.67
C LEU A 66 -2.94 22.05 -27.83
N LYS A 67 -2.43 22.05 -29.07
CA LYS A 67 -1.01 22.34 -29.33
C LYS A 67 -0.64 23.74 -28.83
N ARG A 68 -1.41 24.79 -29.16
CA ARG A 68 -1.13 26.14 -28.65
C ARG A 68 -1.03 26.18 -27.12
N ILE A 69 -1.96 25.53 -26.41
CA ILE A 69 -1.92 25.42 -24.95
C ILE A 69 -0.63 24.74 -24.44
N ILE A 70 -0.18 23.67 -25.12
CA ILE A 70 1.01 22.91 -24.73
C ILE A 70 2.31 23.67 -25.04
N TYR A 71 2.40 24.32 -26.19
CA TYR A 71 3.66 24.90 -26.68
C TYR A 71 3.84 26.38 -26.34
N ASP A 72 2.78 27.20 -26.37
CA ASP A 72 2.95 28.66 -26.49
C ASP A 72 3.01 29.36 -25.13
N TYR A 73 2.38 28.80 -24.09
CA TYR A 73 2.26 29.45 -22.77
C TYR A 73 3.34 29.05 -21.76
N ALA A 74 4.32 28.23 -22.17
CA ALA A 74 5.41 27.74 -21.30
C ALA A 74 4.94 27.09 -19.97
N LEU A 75 3.72 26.53 -19.96
CA LEU A 75 3.13 25.78 -18.84
C LEU A 75 3.57 24.31 -18.83
N PHE A 76 4.06 23.83 -19.97
CA PHE A 76 4.54 22.48 -20.20
C PHE A 76 5.97 22.52 -20.75
N GLU A 77 6.75 21.50 -20.40
CA GLU A 77 8.04 21.22 -21.02
C GLU A 77 7.82 20.17 -22.09
N VAL A 78 8.26 20.47 -23.32
CA VAL A 78 8.13 19.58 -24.47
C VAL A 78 9.51 19.18 -24.95
N ASN A 79 9.73 17.88 -25.03
CA ASN A 79 10.91 17.24 -25.64
C ASN A 79 10.55 16.70 -27.04
N GLU A 80 11.50 16.02 -27.69
CA GLU A 80 11.31 15.48 -29.04
C GLU A 80 10.11 14.52 -29.17
N THR A 81 9.84 13.72 -28.13
CA THR A 81 8.85 12.63 -28.19
C THR A 81 7.76 12.72 -27.13
N SER A 82 7.94 13.56 -26.12
CA SER A 82 7.09 13.62 -24.93
C SER A 82 6.98 15.02 -24.35
N PHE A 83 5.97 15.24 -23.51
CA PHE A 83 5.76 16.47 -22.78
C PHE A 83 5.36 16.20 -21.32
N SER A 84 5.63 17.17 -20.44
CA SER A 84 5.31 17.11 -19.02
C SER A 84 5.00 18.50 -18.46
N SER A 85 4.53 18.59 -17.21
CA SER A 85 4.32 19.87 -16.53
C SER A 85 5.21 19.99 -15.30
N PRO A 86 6.18 20.92 -15.28
CA PRO A 86 7.02 21.17 -14.11
C PRO A 86 6.23 21.60 -12.87
N GLY A 87 5.10 22.27 -13.08
CA GLY A 87 4.18 22.63 -12.00
C GLY A 87 3.54 21.40 -11.36
N LEU A 88 3.18 20.40 -12.17
CA LEU A 88 2.61 19.15 -11.66
C LEU A 88 3.64 18.34 -10.88
N SER A 89 4.84 18.14 -11.42
CA SER A 89 5.90 17.36 -10.76
C SER A 89 6.22 17.90 -9.37
N ARG A 90 6.34 19.23 -9.23
CA ARG A 90 6.55 19.89 -7.92
C ARG A 90 5.41 19.67 -6.94
N ARG A 91 4.15 19.68 -7.41
CA ARG A 91 2.99 19.40 -6.54
C ARG A 91 2.91 17.93 -6.13
N MET A 92 3.41 17.02 -6.96
CA MET A 92 3.37 15.59 -6.70
C MET A 92 4.53 15.12 -5.83
N GLU A 93 5.65 15.83 -5.81
CA GLU A 93 6.85 15.50 -5.03
C GLU A 93 6.58 15.13 -3.55
N PRO A 94 5.77 15.87 -2.78
CA PRO A 94 5.47 15.49 -1.39
C PRO A 94 4.69 14.18 -1.30
N TRP A 95 3.78 13.93 -2.25
CA TRP A 95 3.00 12.71 -2.29
C TRP A 95 3.87 11.52 -2.69
N ASP A 96 4.75 11.68 -3.67
CA ASP A 96 5.72 10.67 -4.10
C ASP A 96 6.68 10.30 -2.97
N ALA A 97 7.23 11.30 -2.27
CA ALA A 97 8.10 11.09 -1.12
C ALA A 97 7.40 10.30 0.00
N GLN A 98 6.13 10.57 0.25
CA GLN A 98 5.34 9.81 1.23
C GLN A 98 5.10 8.36 0.79
N GLN A 99 4.82 8.12 -0.49
CA GLN A 99 4.64 6.76 -1.01
C GLN A 99 5.94 5.96 -0.94
N GLU A 100 7.06 6.57 -1.33
CA GLU A 100 8.37 5.92 -1.24
C GLU A 100 8.77 5.64 0.21
N ALA A 101 8.53 6.57 1.14
CA ALA A 101 8.77 6.34 2.56
C ALA A 101 7.96 5.14 3.09
N LYS A 102 6.70 5.00 2.69
CA LYS A 102 5.85 3.86 3.06
C LYS A 102 6.36 2.54 2.48
N LYS A 103 6.73 2.53 1.19
CA LYS A 103 7.31 1.34 0.54
C LYS A 103 8.60 0.91 1.23
N GLU A 104 9.49 1.88 1.50
CA GLU A 104 10.78 1.65 2.13
C GLU A 104 10.65 1.20 3.59
N ALA A 105 9.69 1.75 4.35
CA ALA A 105 9.36 1.26 5.68
C ALA A 105 8.84 -0.19 5.65
N GLY A 106 7.99 -0.53 4.68
CA GLY A 106 7.51 -1.90 4.47
C GLY A 106 8.66 -2.86 4.12
N ARG A 107 9.55 -2.46 3.22
CA ARG A 107 10.75 -3.23 2.85
C ARG A 107 11.65 -3.48 4.07
N ARG A 108 11.92 -2.44 4.86
CA ARG A 108 12.74 -2.51 6.06
C ARG A 108 12.11 -3.42 7.12
N GLY A 109 10.81 -3.27 7.38
CA GLY A 109 10.07 -4.14 8.30
C GLY A 109 10.11 -5.61 7.86
N GLY A 110 9.94 -5.87 6.57
CA GLY A 110 10.08 -7.21 5.99
C GLY A 110 11.46 -7.81 6.19
N LEU A 111 12.53 -7.02 6.00
CA LEU A 111 13.90 -7.47 6.19
C LEU A 111 14.21 -7.78 7.67
N VAL A 112 13.75 -6.94 8.60
CA VAL A 112 13.90 -7.17 10.05
C VAL A 112 13.18 -8.46 10.46
N ASN A 113 11.97 -8.70 9.97
CA ASN A 113 11.25 -9.93 10.25
C ASN A 113 11.97 -11.16 9.67
N GLN A 114 12.55 -11.06 8.47
CA GLN A 114 13.37 -12.14 7.90
C GLN A 114 14.62 -12.41 8.75
N GLN A 115 15.32 -11.38 9.21
CA GLN A 115 16.47 -11.54 10.11
C GLN A 115 16.06 -12.23 11.40
N ARG A 116 14.99 -11.78 12.05
CA ARG A 116 14.46 -12.41 13.27
C ARG A 116 14.13 -13.90 13.08
N ILE A 117 13.56 -14.27 11.93
CA ILE A 117 13.28 -15.69 11.61
C ILE A 117 14.58 -16.48 11.41
N ARG A 118 15.60 -15.91 10.75
CA ARG A 118 16.90 -16.57 10.57
C ARG A 118 17.61 -16.75 11.91
N ASP A 119 17.61 -15.72 12.75
CA ASP A 119 18.26 -15.73 14.06
C ASP A 119 17.59 -16.73 15.00
N ALA A 120 16.25 -16.79 15.01
CA ALA A 120 15.50 -17.81 15.75
C ALA A 120 15.85 -19.23 15.27
N LYS A 121 15.99 -19.45 13.95
CA LYS A 121 16.41 -20.74 13.39
C LYS A 121 17.85 -21.09 13.77
N THR A 122 18.79 -20.15 13.73
CA THR A 122 20.19 -20.40 14.12
C THR A 122 20.32 -20.66 15.62
N SER A 123 19.63 -19.88 16.47
CA SER A 123 19.58 -20.12 17.91
C SER A 123 19.03 -21.51 18.24
N SER A 124 17.98 -21.95 17.53
CA SER A 124 17.43 -23.30 17.71
C SER A 124 18.40 -24.42 17.27
N ALA A 125 19.17 -24.18 16.20
CA ALA A 125 20.16 -25.14 15.70
C ALA A 125 21.38 -25.23 16.64
N LEU A 126 21.83 -24.11 17.22
CA LEU A 126 22.92 -24.06 18.20
C LEU A 126 22.52 -24.77 19.51
N ALA A 127 21.30 -24.53 20.01
CA ALA A 127 20.77 -25.20 21.19
C ALA A 127 20.69 -26.73 21.00
N ASN A 128 20.27 -27.18 19.81
CA ASN A 128 20.25 -28.61 19.47
C ASN A 128 21.66 -29.22 19.39
N LYS A 129 22.68 -28.46 19.01
CA LYS A 129 24.07 -28.91 18.94
C LYS A 129 24.69 -29.08 20.34
N LEU A 130 24.46 -28.11 21.23
CA LEU A 130 24.89 -28.17 22.65
C LEU A 130 24.23 -29.33 23.41
N ASN A 131 22.96 -29.62 23.14
CA ASN A 131 22.27 -30.79 23.71
C ASN A 131 22.83 -32.13 23.19
N LYS A 132 23.55 -32.13 22.06
CA LYS A 132 24.16 -33.34 21.49
C LYS A 132 25.57 -33.60 22.03
N GLU A 133 26.31 -32.55 22.40
CA GLU A 133 27.64 -32.64 23.02
C GLU A 133 27.58 -33.05 24.51
N ASN A 134 26.43 -32.86 25.18
CA ASN A 134 26.21 -33.30 26.57
C ASN A 134 25.80 -34.79 26.72
N LYS A 135 25.98 -35.63 25.69
CA LYS A 135 25.69 -37.08 25.74
C LYS A 135 26.88 -37.92 25.29
N GLU A 136 27.95 -37.97 26.09
CA GLU A 136 28.91 -39.06 26.04
C GLU A 136 29.10 -39.68 27.44
N THR A 137 28.44 -40.83 27.66
CA THR A 137 28.86 -42.07 28.37
C THR A 137 27.66 -42.82 29.00
N PRO A 138 27.68 -44.17 29.06
CA PRO A 138 26.57 -44.98 28.52
C PRO A 138 25.84 -45.85 29.54
N SER A 139 24.56 -46.17 29.32
CA SER A 139 24.05 -47.54 29.51
C SER A 139 22.63 -47.75 28.96
N LEU A 140 22.56 -48.63 27.96
CA LEU A 140 21.55 -49.66 27.69
C LEU A 140 20.06 -49.27 27.58
N SER A 141 19.62 -49.23 26.32
CA SER A 141 18.23 -49.48 25.87
C SER A 141 17.80 -50.94 26.14
N PRO A 142 16.50 -51.25 26.08
CA PRO A 142 15.97 -51.72 24.80
C PRO A 142 14.65 -51.08 24.34
N GLN A 143 14.54 -51.03 23.01
CA GLN A 143 13.40 -50.80 22.12
C GLN A 143 11.95 -50.87 22.67
N GLY A 144 11.10 -49.97 22.14
CA GLY A 144 9.68 -50.27 21.89
C GLY A 144 8.75 -49.07 21.69
N GLU A 145 8.39 -48.80 20.43
CA GLU A 145 7.09 -48.26 19.97
C GLU A 145 6.75 -46.75 20.08
N THR A 146 6.86 -46.10 18.92
CA THR A 146 5.87 -45.20 18.29
C THR A 146 4.80 -44.52 19.15
N GLY A 147 4.84 -43.18 19.19
CA GLY A 147 3.68 -42.39 19.62
C GLY A 147 3.99 -40.91 19.80
N ARG A 148 4.10 -40.15 18.71
CA ARG A 148 4.31 -38.70 18.73
C ARG A 148 3.02 -38.01 19.19
N ARG A 149 2.75 -37.96 20.50
CA ARG A 149 1.67 -37.15 21.07
C ARG A 149 2.09 -35.68 20.99
N LYS A 150 1.63 -34.97 19.96
CA LYS A 150 1.69 -33.50 19.93
C LYS A 150 0.71 -33.03 20.99
N GLU A 151 1.20 -32.38 22.03
CA GLU A 151 0.35 -31.67 22.99
C GLU A 151 -0.33 -30.52 22.24
N GLU A 152 -1.65 -30.59 22.11
CA GLU A 152 -2.51 -29.64 21.39
C GLU A 152 -2.70 -28.39 22.24
N ILE A 153 -1.86 -27.37 22.03
CA ILE A 153 -1.90 -26.11 22.78
C ILE A 153 -2.77 -25.09 22.04
N LEU A 154 -3.71 -24.46 22.76
CA LEU A 154 -4.51 -23.33 22.28
C LEU A 154 -3.61 -22.16 21.88
N LEU A 155 -3.81 -21.57 20.71
CA LEU A 155 -3.02 -20.43 20.25
C LEU A 155 -3.14 -19.26 21.25
N THR A 156 -2.01 -18.79 21.79
CA THR A 156 -1.99 -17.56 22.60
C THR A 156 -2.35 -16.37 21.72
N PRO A 157 -3.45 -15.66 22.00
CA PRO A 157 -3.88 -14.56 21.15
C PRO A 157 -2.95 -13.33 21.32
N PRO A 158 -2.77 -12.51 20.28
CA PRO A 158 -2.03 -11.24 20.37
C PRO A 158 -2.64 -10.28 21.39
N GLU A 159 -1.82 -9.45 22.04
CA GLU A 159 -2.25 -8.58 23.16
C GLU A 159 -3.41 -7.62 22.81
N TYR A 160 -3.48 -7.15 21.56
CA TYR A 160 -4.55 -6.25 21.11
C TYR A 160 -5.95 -6.89 21.09
N THR A 161 -6.05 -8.22 21.10
CA THR A 161 -7.34 -8.93 21.10
C THR A 161 -8.04 -8.80 22.46
N LEU A 162 -7.30 -8.49 23.52
CA LEU A 162 -7.83 -8.26 24.87
C LEU A 162 -8.58 -6.92 24.98
N ASN A 163 -8.49 -6.04 23.99
CA ASN A 163 -9.22 -4.77 23.97
C ASN A 163 -10.73 -5.01 23.80
N ARG A 164 -11.49 -4.72 24.86
CA ARG A 164 -12.95 -4.91 24.93
C ARG A 164 -13.78 -4.03 23.99
N GLN A 165 -13.22 -2.95 23.44
CA GLN A 165 -13.95 -2.04 22.54
C GLN A 165 -13.89 -2.47 21.07
N THR A 166 -12.81 -3.13 20.64
CA THR A 166 -12.56 -3.39 19.21
C THR A 166 -12.50 -4.88 18.84
N HIS A 167 -11.98 -5.72 19.74
CA HIS A 167 -11.70 -7.13 19.43
C HIS A 167 -12.22 -8.12 20.47
N ASN A 168 -12.53 -7.66 21.70
CA ASN A 168 -13.20 -8.36 22.80
C ASN A 168 -13.03 -9.90 22.80
N TYR A 169 -11.79 -10.36 22.88
CA TYR A 169 -11.46 -11.78 22.88
C TYR A 169 -12.16 -12.53 24.02
N GLN A 170 -12.26 -11.90 25.19
CA GLN A 170 -12.89 -12.51 26.35
C GLN A 170 -14.36 -12.84 26.10
N GLY A 171 -15.15 -11.90 25.56
CA GLY A 171 -16.55 -12.15 25.21
C GLY A 171 -16.71 -13.21 24.11
N LEU A 172 -15.79 -13.26 23.14
CA LEU A 172 -15.80 -14.29 22.10
C LEU A 172 -15.59 -15.70 22.70
N MET A 173 -14.64 -15.86 23.61
CA MET A 173 -14.38 -17.15 24.26
C MET A 173 -15.56 -17.60 25.14
N GLU A 174 -16.24 -16.67 25.81
CA GLU A 174 -17.45 -16.95 26.59
C GLU A 174 -18.61 -17.43 25.71
N GLU A 175 -18.81 -16.82 24.53
CA GLU A 175 -19.84 -17.24 23.58
C GLU A 175 -19.54 -18.60 22.94
N LEU A 176 -18.28 -18.88 22.58
CA LEU A 176 -17.87 -20.20 22.08
C LEU A 176 -18.11 -21.29 23.12
N ALA A 177 -17.83 -21.01 24.39
CA ALA A 177 -18.13 -21.91 25.50
C ALA A 177 -19.64 -22.14 25.67
N ARG A 178 -20.48 -21.09 25.53
CA ARG A 178 -21.95 -21.21 25.56
C ARG A 178 -22.50 -22.06 24.42
N GLN A 179 -21.89 -21.98 23.25
CA GLN A 179 -22.22 -22.78 22.08
C GLN A 179 -21.63 -24.20 22.13
N LYS A 180 -20.99 -24.58 23.24
CA LYS A 180 -20.34 -25.88 23.48
C LYS A 180 -19.17 -26.17 22.54
N VAL A 181 -18.60 -25.15 21.89
CA VAL A 181 -17.36 -25.27 21.11
C VAL A 181 -16.19 -25.30 22.09
N THR A 182 -15.77 -26.51 22.44
CA THR A 182 -14.73 -26.78 23.45
C THR A 182 -13.52 -27.50 22.88
N ASP A 183 -13.61 -27.95 21.61
CA ASP A 183 -12.53 -28.63 20.91
C ASP A 183 -11.43 -27.66 20.47
N ILE A 184 -10.18 -28.03 20.75
CA ILE A 184 -9.00 -27.16 20.53
C ILE A 184 -8.74 -26.93 19.03
N HIS A 185 -9.08 -27.88 18.17
CA HIS A 185 -8.94 -27.69 16.72
C HIS A 185 -9.95 -26.69 16.19
N ASP A 186 -11.20 -26.76 16.63
CA ASP A 186 -12.25 -25.82 16.23
C ASP A 186 -11.96 -24.40 16.74
N LEU A 187 -11.53 -24.28 18.01
CA LEU A 187 -11.10 -22.99 18.57
C LEU A 187 -9.94 -22.38 17.77
N ASN A 188 -8.90 -23.17 17.46
CA ASN A 188 -7.76 -22.69 16.68
C ASN A 188 -8.13 -22.35 15.23
N ALA A 189 -9.12 -23.04 14.64
CA ALA A 189 -9.62 -22.71 13.30
C ALA A 189 -10.35 -21.36 13.31
N ILE A 190 -11.24 -21.14 14.27
CA ILE A 190 -12.01 -19.89 14.41
C ILE A 190 -11.08 -18.71 14.67
N LEU A 191 -10.09 -18.89 15.56
CA LEU A 191 -9.12 -17.84 15.89
C LEU A 191 -8.16 -17.50 14.74
N ARG A 192 -8.04 -18.37 13.73
CA ARG A 192 -7.20 -18.16 12.54
C ARG A 192 -7.93 -17.52 11.38
N LEU A 193 -9.27 -17.40 11.41
CA LEU A 193 -10.01 -16.77 10.33
C LEU A 193 -9.72 -15.25 10.32
N PRO A 194 -9.08 -14.71 9.27
CA PRO A 194 -9.02 -13.27 9.10
C PRO A 194 -10.45 -12.78 8.87
N ARG A 195 -10.92 -11.81 9.68
CA ARG A 195 -12.24 -11.19 9.46
C ARG A 195 -12.28 -10.68 8.02
N HIS A 196 -13.07 -11.33 7.17
CA HIS A 196 -13.56 -10.66 5.98
C HIS A 196 -14.40 -9.47 6.44
N PRO A 197 -14.20 -8.27 5.88
CA PRO A 197 -15.07 -7.14 6.18
C PRO A 197 -16.43 -7.43 5.55
N GLU A 198 -17.34 -8.03 6.31
CA GLU A 198 -18.75 -7.99 5.98
C GLU A 198 -19.21 -6.54 6.09
N THR A 199 -19.34 -5.98 4.90
CA THR A 199 -20.26 -4.92 4.51
C THR A 199 -21.40 -4.68 5.51
N ALA A 200 -21.24 -3.67 6.36
CA ALA A 200 -22.38 -2.95 6.93
C ALA A 200 -22.86 -1.91 5.90
N LYS A 201 -23.64 -2.40 4.92
CA LYS A 201 -24.68 -1.62 4.25
C LYS A 201 -25.97 -2.42 4.37
N ALA A 202 -26.86 -1.99 5.25
CA ALA A 202 -28.30 -1.96 5.02
C ALA A 202 -29.00 -1.27 6.20
N SER A 203 -29.63 -0.16 5.85
CA SER A 203 -30.82 0.47 6.46
C SER A 203 -30.69 1.16 7.81
#